data_AF-A0A1I5PTA0-F1
#
_entry.id   AF-A0A1I5PTA0-F1
#
_cell.length_a   1.000
_cell.length_b   1.000
_cell.length_c   1.000
_cell.angle_alpha   90.00
_cell.angle_beta   90.00
_cell.angle_gamma   90.00
#
_symmetry.space_group_name_H-M   'P 1'
#
loop_
_entity.id
_entity.type
_entity.pdbx_description
1 polymer ?
#
loop_
_entity_poly.entity_id
_entity_poly.type
_entity_poly.pdbx_seq_one_letter_code
_entity_poly.pdbx_strand_id
1 'polypeptide(L)' 'MESDLRYYIRRLSMERTAAERALTAEARDRRLRLVESYTQKIAALGG' A
#
# COMPACT_ATOMS: atom_id res chain seq x y z
N MET A 1 14.28 10.71 1.49
CA MET A 1 13.43 11.01 0.31
C MET A 1 13.41 9.86 -0.71
N GLU A 2 14.50 9.56 -1.42
CA GLU A 2 14.50 8.47 -2.42
C GLU A 2 14.32 7.07 -1.80
N SER A 3 14.83 6.88 -0.57
CA SER A 3 14.65 5.64 0.20
C SER A 3 13.21 5.45 0.68
N ASP A 4 12.54 6.53 1.08
CA ASP A 4 11.15 6.52 1.53
C ASP A 4 10.19 6.20 0.39
N LEU A 5 10.40 6.82 -0.79
CA LEU A 5 9.58 6.56 -1.97
C LEU A 5 9.67 5.08 -2.40
N ARG A 6 10.90 4.54 -2.52
CA ARG A 6 11.10 3.12 -2.84
C ARG A 6 10.49 2.19 -1.79
N TYR A 7 10.60 2.55 -0.51
CA TYR A 7 9.99 1.80 0.58
C TYR A 7 8.45 1.73 0.41
N TYR A 8 7.79 2.86 0.20
CA TYR A 8 6.34 2.90 0.06
C TYR A 8 5.85 2.21 -1.22
N ILE A 9 6.56 2.36 -2.34
CA ILE A 9 6.25 1.63 -3.58
C ILE A 9 6.31 0.11 -3.35
N ARG A 10 7.36 -0.37 -2.68
CA ARG A 10 7.49 -1.80 -2.35
C ARG A 10 6.37 -2.27 -1.43
N ARG A 11 6.03 -1.50 -0.39
CA ARG A 11 4.93 -1.83 0.53
C ARG A 11 3.57 -1.81 -0.15
N LEU A 12 3.32 -0.87 -1.05
CA LEU A 12 2.09 -0.78 -1.83
C LEU A 12 1.82 -2.08 -2.60
N SER A 13 2.83 -2.58 -3.31
CA SER A 13 2.70 -3.84 -4.07
C SER A 13 2.47 -5.04 -3.14
N MET A 14 3.14 -5.11 -2.00
CA MET A 14 2.93 -6.19 -1.03
C MET A 14 1.51 -6.19 -0.46
N GLU A 15 0.98 -5.01 -0.11
CA GLU A 15 -0.38 -4.90 0.44
C GLU A 15 -1.46 -5.19 -0.59
N ARG A 16 -1.24 -4.82 -1.86
CA ARG A 16 -2.14 -5.21 -2.96
C ARG A 16 -2.23 -6.73 -3.09
N THR A 17 -1.09 -7.41 -3.20
CA THR A 17 -1.05 -8.88 -3.27
C THR A 17 -1.69 -9.52 -2.02
N ALA A 18 -1.47 -8.94 -0.84
CA ALA A 18 -2.08 -9.43 0.40
C ALA A 18 -3.60 -9.21 0.44
N ALA A 19 -4.11 -8.10 -0.12
CA ALA A 19 -5.53 -7.83 -0.25
C ALA A 19 -6.20 -8.82 -1.23
N GLU A 20 -5.54 -9.16 -2.33
CA GLU A 20 -6.03 -10.14 -3.31
C GLU A 20 -6.08 -11.55 -2.73
N ARG A 21 -5.13 -11.90 -1.85
CA ARG A 21 -5.04 -13.21 -1.18
C ARG A 21 -5.80 -13.27 0.14
N ALA A 22 -6.46 -12.19 0.56
CA ALA A 22 -7.15 -12.15 1.84
C ALA A 22 -8.35 -13.12 1.83
N LEU A 23 -8.40 -13.99 2.84
CA LEU A 23 -9.45 -15.00 2.97
C LEU A 23 -10.80 -14.42 3.44
N THR A 24 -10.78 -13.22 4.04
CA THR A 24 -11.98 -12.55 4.54
C THR A 24 -12.11 -11.13 3.98
N ALA A 25 -13.35 -10.68 3.83
CA ALA A 25 -13.65 -9.33 3.36
C ALA A 25 -13.08 -8.25 4.30
N GLU A 26 -13.11 -8.47 5.61
CA GLU A 26 -12.54 -7.53 6.59
C GLU A 26 -11.01 -7.45 6.50
N ALA A 27 -10.32 -8.58 6.31
CA ALA A 27 -8.88 -8.57 6.09
C ALA A 27 -8.53 -7.86 4.77
N ARG A 28 -9.31 -8.09 3.71
CA ARG A 28 -9.17 -7.38 2.44
C ARG A 28 -9.35 -5.87 2.62
N ASP A 29 -10.42 -5.44 3.30
CA ASP A 29 -10.71 -4.02 3.54
C ASP A 29 -9.59 -3.33 4.30
N ARG A 30 -9.09 -3.94 5.39
CA ARG A 30 -7.94 -3.42 6.15
C ARG A 30 -6.69 -3.25 5.27
N ARG A 31 -6.41 -4.20 4.37
CA ARG A 31 -5.29 -4.11 3.43
C ARG A 31 -5.51 -3.02 2.38
N LEU A 32 -6.73 -2.87 1.87
CA LEU A 32 -7.06 -1.82 0.91
C LEU A 32 -6.88 -0.41 1.50
N ARG A 33 -7.26 -0.19 2.77
CA ARG A 33 -6.99 1.08 3.47
C ARG A 33 -5.50 1.40 3.55
N LEU A 34 -4.65 0.38 3.76
CA LEU A 34 -3.19 0.55 3.75
C LEU A 34 -2.67 0.89 2.34
N VAL A 35 -3.23 0.27 1.29
CA VAL A 35 -2.92 0.60 -0.11
C VAL A 35 -3.25 2.07 -0.41
N GLU A 36 -4.42 2.56 0.02
CA GLU A 36 -4.80 3.97 -0.16
C GLU A 36 -3.84 4.91 0.57
N SER A 37 -3.52 4.62 1.84
CA SER A 37 -2.58 5.43 2.63
C SER A 37 -1.19 5.50 2.00
N TYR A 38 -0.65 4.38 1.53
CA TYR A 38 0.65 4.38 0.86
C TYR A 38 0.61 5.10 -0.49
N THR A 39 -0.49 5.01 -1.23
CA THR A 39 -0.67 5.76 -2.49
C THR A 39 -0.61 7.27 -2.24
N GLN A 40 -1.28 7.76 -1.19
CA GLN A 40 -1.22 9.17 -0.80
C GLN A 40 0.21 9.60 -0.42
N LYS A 41 0.93 8.77 0.35
CA LYS A 41 2.33 9.06 0.73
C LYS A 41 3.27 9.07 -0.46
N ILE A 42 3.09 8.15 -1.42
CA ILE A 42 3.87 8.11 -2.66
C ILE A 42 3.63 9.38 -3.48
N ALA A 43 2.36 9.79 -3.64
CA ALA A 43 2.01 11.01 -4.35
C ALA A 43 2.63 12.26 -3.69
N ALA A 44 2.62 12.33 -2.35
CA ALA A 44 3.23 13.44 -1.61
C ALA A 44 4.77 13.47 -1.65
N LEU A 45 5.42 12.32 -1.87
CA LEU A 45 6.88 12.19 -1.94
C LEU A 45 7.45 12.29 -3.36
N GLY A 46 6.64 11.99 -4.37
CA GLY A 46 7.02 12.04 -5.78
C GLY A 46 6.58 13.31 -6.51
N GLY A 47 5.76 14.15 -5.88
CA GLY A 47 5.34 15.46 -6.37
C GLY A 47 6.24 16.60 -5.92
#